data_AF-A0A968ML23-F1
#
_entry.id   AF-A0A968ML23-F1
#
_cell.length_a   1.000
_cell.length_b   1.000
_cell.length_c   1.000
_cell.angle_alpha   90.00
_cell.angle_beta   90.00
_cell.angle_gamma   90.00
#
_symmetry.space_group_name_H-M   'P 1'
#
loop_
_entity.id
_entity.type
_entity.pdbx_description
1 polymer ?
#
loop_
_entity_poly.entity_id
_entity_poly.type
_entity_poly.pdbx_seq_one_letter_code
_entity_poly.pdbx_strand_id
1 'polypeptide(L)'
;MLYDNGNEKSPPASRGVVYSLDRVNRTAVQTWEWRVPFYTAFVGDIDRLSQGYLITAGAGSGPNPATIYEVSQGGQVLWECQVYDDFVYRSERVKEILPPR
;
A
#
# COMPACT_ATOMS: atom_id res chain seq x y z
N MET A 1 -10.60 0.12 -0.75
CA MET A 1 -9.25 0.22 -1.33
C MET A 1 -8.68 -1.18 -1.33
N LEU A 2 -7.72 -1.47 -2.21
CA LEU A 2 -7.13 -2.80 -2.30
C LEU A 2 -5.64 -2.68 -2.56
N TYR A 3 -4.86 -3.49 -1.87
CA TYR A 3 -3.49 -3.80 -2.27
C TYR A 3 -3.56 -4.95 -3.28
N ASP A 4 -3.23 -4.66 -4.53
CA ASP A 4 -3.25 -5.61 -5.64
C ASP A 4 -1.82 -6.12 -5.85
N ASN A 5 -1.52 -7.32 -5.37
CA ASN A 5 -0.20 -7.95 -5.53
C ASN A 5 0.16 -8.16 -7.02
N GLY A 6 -0.84 -8.39 -7.87
CA GLY A 6 -0.65 -8.52 -9.32
C GLY A 6 -0.04 -9.85 -9.78
N ASN A 7 -0.18 -10.93 -9.01
CA ASN A 7 0.44 -12.24 -9.26
C ASN A 7 0.13 -12.83 -10.64
N GLU A 8 -1.08 -12.57 -11.16
CA GLU A 8 -1.56 -13.09 -12.45
C GLU A 8 -1.32 -12.12 -13.62
N LYS A 9 -0.55 -11.04 -13.42
CA LYS A 9 -0.21 -10.09 -14.48
C LYS A 9 1.09 -10.48 -15.17
N SER A 10 1.23 -10.06 -16.43
CA SER A 10 2.45 -10.24 -17.22
C SER A 10 2.93 -8.88 -17.76
N PRO A 11 4.01 -8.29 -17.19
CA PRO A 11 4.76 -8.74 -16.03
C PRO A 11 4.00 -8.52 -14.70
N PRO A 12 4.33 -9.26 -13.62
CA PRO A 12 3.73 -9.06 -12.31
C PRO A 12 4.12 -7.71 -11.73
N ALA A 13 3.17 -7.02 -11.10
CA ALA A 13 3.40 -5.72 -10.48
C ALA A 13 2.38 -5.43 -9.38
N SER A 14 2.90 -5.03 -8.22
CA SER A 14 2.09 -4.69 -7.06
C SER A 14 1.73 -3.20 -7.05
N ARG A 15 0.52 -2.89 -6.58
CA ARG A 15 0.00 -1.52 -6.54
C ARG A 15 -1.06 -1.35 -5.46
N GLY A 16 -1.15 -0.15 -4.91
CA GLY A 16 -2.33 0.29 -4.18
C GLY A 16 -3.35 0.84 -5.16
N VAL A 17 -4.63 0.44 -5.04
CA VAL A 17 -5.72 0.92 -5.89
C VAL A 17 -6.94 1.33 -5.09
N VAL A 18 -7.60 2.39 -5.57
CA VAL A 18 -8.86 2.89 -4.99
C VAL A 18 -9.94 2.92 -6.06
N TYR A 19 -11.09 2.34 -5.72
CA TYR A 19 -12.28 2.36 -6.55
C TYR A 19 -13.38 3.18 -5.89
N SER A 20 -14.08 3.98 -6.71
CA SER A 20 -15.42 4.46 -6.39
C SER A 20 -16.42 3.40 -6.85
N LEU A 21 -17.36 3.04 -6.00
CA LEU A 21 -18.34 1.97 -6.26
C LEU A 21 -19.75 2.56 -6.31
N ASP A 22 -20.43 2.39 -7.44
CA ASP A 22 -21.87 2.54 -7.53
C ASP A 22 -22.51 1.17 -7.35
N ARG A 23 -23.09 0.94 -6.18
CA ARG A 23 -23.67 -0.35 -5.82
C ARG A 23 -25.05 -0.58 -6.45
N VAL A 24 -25.74 0.48 -6.86
CA VAL A 24 -27.06 0.38 -7.51
C VAL A 24 -26.86 -0.05 -8.96
N ASN A 25 -25.98 0.66 -9.67
CA ASN A 25 -25.67 0.37 -11.07
C ASN A 25 -24.59 -0.71 -11.25
N ARG A 26 -24.01 -1.20 -10.15
CA ARG A 26 -22.95 -2.24 -10.11
C ARG A 26 -21.72 -1.86 -10.93
N THR A 27 -21.32 -0.60 -10.86
CA THR A 27 -20.12 -0.11 -11.54
C THR A 27 -19.02 0.19 -10.53
N ALA A 28 -17.78 0.00 -10.94
CA ALA A 28 -16.59 0.34 -10.18
C ALA A 28 -15.66 1.16 -11.06
N VAL A 29 -15.30 2.35 -10.61
CA VAL A 29 -14.38 3.25 -11.33
C VAL A 29 -13.10 3.36 -10.53
N GLN A 30 -11.97 2.98 -11.12
CA GLN A 30 -10.66 3.23 -10.50
C GLN A 30 -10.44 4.75 -10.46
N THR A 31 -10.23 5.28 -9.26
CA THR A 31 -10.06 6.73 -9.02
C THR A 31 -8.64 7.10 -8.64
N TRP A 32 -7.83 6.11 -8.25
CA TRP A 32 -6.44 6.30 -7.88
C TRP A 32 -5.66 4.99 -7.98
N GLU A 33 -4.39 5.12 -8.29
CA GLU A 33 -3.40 4.04 -8.28
C GLU A 33 -2.04 4.60 -7.89
N TRP A 34 -1.26 3.79 -7.17
CA TRP A 34 0.17 3.98 -7.03
C TRP A 34 0.89 2.64 -7.15
N ARG A 35 1.94 2.62 -7.98
CA ARG A 35 2.74 1.43 -8.26
C ARG A 35 3.85 1.30 -7.23
N VAL A 36 3.93 0.13 -6.60
CA VAL A 36 5.03 -0.21 -5.70
C VAL A 36 6.32 -0.38 -6.53
N PRO A 37 7.49 0.12 -6.06
CA PRO A 37 8.73 0.05 -6.83
C PRO A 37 9.19 -1.36 -7.19
N PHE A 38 8.77 -2.36 -6.39
CA PHE A 38 9.06 -3.78 -6.60
C PHE A 38 7.78 -4.62 -6.46
N TYR A 39 7.82 -5.83 -7.01
CA TYR A 39 6.74 -6.80 -6.88
C TYR A 39 6.78 -7.50 -5.51
N THR A 40 5.61 -7.62 -4.89
CA THR A 40 5.37 -8.37 -3.65
C THR A 40 4.29 -9.42 -3.91
N ALA A 41 4.64 -10.69 -3.89
CA ALA A 41 3.74 -11.79 -4.30
C ALA A 41 2.64 -12.13 -3.28
N PHE A 42 2.85 -11.77 -2.02
CA PHE A 42 1.92 -12.03 -0.92
C PHE A 42 2.08 -10.94 0.13
N VAL A 43 1.15 -10.91 1.08
CA VAL A 43 0.94 -9.83 2.06
C VAL A 43 0.82 -8.44 1.43
N GLY A 44 0.56 -7.45 2.29
CA GLY A 44 0.44 -6.06 1.90
C GLY A 44 -0.93 -5.49 2.21
N ASP A 45 -0.98 -4.17 2.21
CA ASP A 45 -2.11 -3.41 2.69
C ASP A 45 -2.16 -2.01 2.11
N ILE A 46 -3.35 -1.40 2.16
CA ILE A 46 -3.55 0.02 1.86
C ILE A 46 -4.56 0.63 2.82
N ASP A 47 -4.13 1.67 3.52
CA ASP A 47 -4.97 2.47 4.40
C ASP A 47 -5.06 3.92 3.96
N ARG A 48 -6.16 4.58 4.34
CA ARG A 48 -6.39 5.98 4.04
C ARG A 48 -5.72 6.84 5.11
N LEU A 49 -4.95 7.82 4.67
CA LEU A 49 -4.43 8.90 5.51
C LEU A 49 -5.13 10.22 5.17
N SER A 50 -4.98 11.23 6.04
CA SER A 50 -5.56 12.56 5.80
C SER A 50 -5.00 13.24 4.55
N GLN A 51 -3.73 12.97 4.20
CA GLN A 51 -3.02 13.57 3.07
C GLN A 51 -2.72 12.59 1.93
N GLY A 52 -3.26 11.37 1.97
CA GLY A 52 -2.98 10.34 0.98
C GLY A 52 -3.24 8.93 1.51
N TYR A 53 -2.27 8.04 1.35
CA TYR A 53 -2.41 6.62 1.66
C TYR A 53 -1.16 6.07 2.35
N LEU A 54 -1.36 5.13 3.26
CA LEU A 54 -0.33 4.26 3.79
C LEU A 54 -0.35 2.98 2.96
N ILE A 55 0.78 2.58 2.40
CA ILE A 55 0.93 1.39 1.56
C ILE A 55 1.92 0.46 2.23
N THR A 56 1.47 -0.75 2.58
CA THR A 56 2.36 -1.80 3.10
C THR A 56 2.75 -2.72 1.95
N ALA A 57 3.98 -2.63 1.46
CA ALA A 57 4.59 -3.61 0.54
C ALA A 57 5.30 -4.69 1.38
N GLY A 58 4.50 -5.61 1.91
CA GLY A 58 4.86 -6.38 3.10
C GLY A 58 5.84 -7.54 2.92
N ALA A 59 6.00 -8.08 1.71
CA ALA A 59 6.99 -9.12 1.43
C ALA A 59 7.82 -8.68 0.23
N GLY A 60 8.95 -8.05 0.55
CA GLY A 60 9.94 -7.69 -0.45
C GLY A 60 10.41 -8.90 -1.25
N SER A 61 10.82 -8.66 -2.50
CA SER A 61 11.35 -9.70 -3.39
C SER A 61 12.81 -9.44 -3.74
N GLY A 62 13.61 -10.50 -3.75
CA GLY A 62 15.04 -10.43 -4.03
C GLY A 62 15.77 -9.52 -3.03
N PRO A 63 16.44 -8.44 -3.48
CA PRO A 63 17.17 -7.53 -2.60
C PRO A 63 16.27 -6.51 -1.87
N ASN A 64 14.97 -6.46 -2.17
CA ASN A 64 14.08 -5.47 -1.60
C ASN A 64 13.57 -5.95 -0.24
N PRO A 65 13.70 -5.16 0.84
CA PRO A 65 13.06 -5.45 2.12
C PRO A 65 11.54 -5.24 2.04
N ALA A 66 10.81 -5.64 3.09
CA ALA A 66 9.45 -5.17 3.27
C ALA A 66 9.46 -3.65 3.48
N THR A 67 8.58 -2.93 2.80
CA THR A 67 8.57 -1.46 2.86
C THR A 67 7.18 -0.90 3.10
N ILE A 68 7.08 0.03 4.03
CA ILE A 68 5.86 0.80 4.30
C ILE A 68 6.07 2.20 3.73
N TYR A 69 5.15 2.65 2.89
CA TYR A 69 5.18 3.97 2.27
C TYR A 69 4.01 4.81 2.75
N GLU A 70 4.26 6.10 3.01
CA GLU A 70 3.22 7.10 2.97
C GLU A 70 3.30 7.82 1.64
N VAL A 71 2.19 7.81 0.92
CA VAL A 71 2.11 8.36 -0.43
C VAL A 71 1.04 9.43 -0.45
N SER A 72 1.36 10.61 -0.97
CA SER A 72 0.38 11.68 -1.15
C SER A 72 -0.70 11.28 -2.14
N GLN A 73 -1.83 12.00 -2.15
CA GLN A 73 -2.86 11.81 -3.19
C GLN A 73 -2.30 11.96 -4.61
N GLY A 74 -1.25 12.77 -4.81
CA GLY A 74 -0.56 12.97 -6.08
C GLY A 74 0.47 11.89 -6.43
N GLY A 75 0.69 10.90 -5.58
CA GLY A 75 1.63 9.80 -5.84
C GLY A 75 3.06 10.05 -5.36
N GLN A 76 3.33 11.16 -4.66
CA GLN A 76 4.64 11.44 -4.09
C GLN A 76 4.85 10.64 -2.81
N VAL A 77 6.00 9.97 -2.67
CA VAL A 77 6.40 9.36 -1.39
C VAL A 77 6.73 10.48 -0.40
N LEU A 78 5.99 10.52 0.70
CA LEU A 78 6.14 11.48 1.80
C LEU A 78 7.01 10.90 2.93
N TRP A 79 6.92 9.59 3.13
CA TRP A 79 7.69 8.86 4.13
C TRP A 79 7.86 7.40 3.70
N GLU A 80 8.94 6.78 4.18
CA GLU A 80 9.28 5.39 3.90
C GLU A 80 9.90 4.73 5.16
N CYS A 81 9.53 3.49 5.43
CA CYS A 81 10.21 2.62 6.41
C CYS A 81 10.45 1.24 5.81
N GLN A 82 11.69 0.79 5.92
CA GLN A 82 12.12 -0.53 5.48
C GLN A 82 12.31 -1.44 6.71
N VAL A 83 11.78 -2.65 6.60
CA VAL A 83 11.93 -3.71 7.60
C VAL A 83 12.74 -4.83 6.96
N TYR A 84 13.94 -5.04 7.50
CA TYR A 84 14.87 -6.07 7.03
C TYR A 84 14.65 -7.39 7.77
N ASP A 85 15.06 -8.48 7.13
CA ASP A 85 15.09 -9.85 7.68
C ASP A 85 13.74 -10.43 8.10
N ASP A 86 12.62 -9.79 7.74
CA ASP A 86 11.26 -10.30 7.98
C ASP A 86 10.25 -9.70 6.98
N PHE A 87 9.02 -10.20 7.01
CA PHE A 87 7.87 -9.63 6.30
C PHE A 87 6.99 -8.82 7.24
N VAL A 88 6.29 -7.82 6.69
CA VAL A 88 5.26 -7.05 7.38
C VAL A 88 3.91 -7.55 6.88
N TYR A 89 3.14 -8.24 7.73
CA TYR A 89 1.82 -8.71 7.33
C TYR A 89 0.88 -7.55 6.98
N ARG A 90 0.77 -6.57 7.88
CA ARG A 90 0.05 -5.29 7.75
C ARG A 90 0.69 -4.23 8.63
N SER A 91 0.38 -2.96 8.38
CA SER A 91 0.76 -1.85 9.25
C SER A 91 -0.40 -0.87 9.40
N GLU A 92 -0.45 -0.15 10.51
CA GLU A 92 -1.47 0.87 10.77
C GLU A 92 -0.79 2.12 11.36
N ARG A 93 -1.28 3.30 10.99
CA ARG A 93 -0.89 4.55 11.64
C ARG A 93 -1.70 4.73 12.94
N VAL A 94 -1.06 4.53 14.07
CA VAL A 94 -1.62 4.84 15.39
C VAL A 94 -1.43 6.32 15.73
N LYS A 95 -2.47 6.98 16.26
CA LYS A 95 -2.32 8.30 16.91
C LYS A 95 -1.72 8.07 18.30
N GLU A 96 -0.67 8.82 18.63
CA GLU A 96 0.03 8.92 19.93
C GLU A 96 -0.45 7.94 21.02
N ILE A 97 0.39 6.95 21.33
CA ILE A 97 0.21 6.01 22.45
C ILE A 97 1.06 6.44 23.66
N LEU A 98 1.94 7.44 23.52
CA LEU A 98 2.78 7.89 24.62
C LEU A 98 2.03 8.92 25.48
N PRO A 99 1.93 8.72 26.80
CA PRO A 99 1.43 9.77 27.69
C PRO A 99 2.32 11.03 27.57
N PRO A 100 1.76 12.23 27.77
CA PRO A 100 2.56 13.45 27.78
C PRO A 100 3.72 13.31 28.78
N ARG A 101 4.93 13.67 28.33
CA ARG A 101 6.13 13.74 29.16
C ARG A 101 6.06 14.89 30.14
#